data_AF-A0A2E6I3Y7-F1
#
_entry.id   AF-A0A2E6I3Y7-F1
#
_cell.length_a   1.000
_cell.length_b   1.000
_cell.length_c   1.000
_cell.angle_alpha   90.00
_cell.angle_beta   90.00
_cell.angle_gamma   90.00
#
_symmetry.space_group_name_H-M   'P 1'
#
loop_
_entity.id
_entity.type
_entity.pdbx_description
1 polymer ?
#
loop_
_entity_poly.entity_id
_entity_poly.type
_entity_poly.pdbx_seq_one_letter_code
_entity_poly.pdbx_strand_id
1 'polypeptide(L)' 'MSEEDLKDKAIKYLKSHYSEDTVSMDIVENSVQDGNGVLHVDCTVSIGGQESDWTKWFTFQSGNVVSMDWRMR' A
#
# COMPACT_ATOMS: atom_id res chain seq x y z
N MET A 1 -11.40 -4.77 9.97
CA MET A 1 -11.01 -3.62 9.13
C MET A 1 -11.51 -3.90 7.74
N SER A 2 -12.05 -2.91 7.04
CA SER A 2 -12.47 -3.06 5.64
C SER A 2 -11.26 -2.97 4.70
N GLU A 3 -11.43 -3.36 3.44
CA GLU A 3 -10.42 -3.14 2.41
C GLU A 3 -10.14 -1.66 2.17
N GLU A 4 -11.14 -0.79 2.29
CA GLU A 4 -10.98 0.66 2.22
C GLU A 4 -10.10 1.18 3.35
N ASP A 5 -10.29 0.72 4.59
CA ASP A 5 -9.44 1.08 5.74
C ASP A 5 -7.98 0.69 5.48
N LEU A 6 -7.77 -0.49 4.90
CA LEU A 6 -6.43 -1.01 4.59
C LEU A 6 -5.77 -0.19 3.47
N LYS A 7 -6.50 0.14 2.40
CA LYS A 7 -6.04 1.04 1.33
C LYS A 7 -5.65 2.41 1.89
N ASP A 8 -6.49 3.01 2.72
CA ASP A 8 -6.22 4.31 3.35
C ASP A 8 -4.94 4.30 4.19
N LYS A 9 -4.72 3.22 4.94
CA LYS A 9 -3.49 3.03 5.73
C LYS A 9 -2.26 2.87 4.83
N ALA A 10 -2.37 2.11 3.74
CA ALA A 10 -1.28 1.95 2.77
C ALA A 10 -0.94 3.29 2.09
N ILE A 11 -1.94 4.04 1.63
CA ILE A 11 -1.77 5.37 1.00
C ILE A 11 -1.07 6.34 1.98
N LYS A 12 -1.54 6.40 3.24
CA LYS A 12 -0.90 7.23 4.27
C LYS A 12 0.55 6.81 4.54
N TYR A 13 0.83 5.51 4.53
CA TYR A 13 2.19 4.99 4.69
C TYR A 13 3.10 5.43 3.53
N LEU A 14 2.66 5.27 2.27
CA LEU A 14 3.40 5.71 1.09
C LEU A 14 3.71 7.22 1.13
N LYS A 15 2.72 8.05 1.47
CA LYS A 15 2.91 9.49 1.54
C LYS A 15 3.91 9.90 2.63
N SER A 16 3.80 9.30 3.82
CA SER A 16 4.62 9.66 4.98
C SER A 16 6.05 9.14 4.92
N HIS A 17 6.27 7.95 4.35
CA HIS A 17 7.59 7.30 4.35
C HIS A 17 8.36 7.54 3.05
N TYR A 18 7.67 7.64 1.92
CA TYR A 18 8.31 7.73 0.60
C TYR A 18 8.00 9.04 -0.14
N SER A 19 7.15 9.91 0.43
CA SER A 19 6.65 11.11 -0.26
C SER A 19 5.93 10.80 -1.58
N GLU A 20 5.44 9.57 -1.74
CA GLU A 20 4.69 9.11 -2.89
C GLU A 20 3.22 9.55 -2.80
N ASP A 21 2.70 10.16 -3.86
CA ASP A 21 1.27 10.39 -4.03
C ASP A 21 0.65 9.21 -4.76
N THR A 22 -0.34 8.55 -4.17
CA THR A 22 -1.05 7.44 -4.81
C THR A 22 -2.02 7.97 -5.86
N VAL A 23 -1.81 7.59 -7.11
CA VAL A 23 -2.68 7.91 -8.25
C VAL A 23 -3.77 6.84 -8.39
N SER A 24 -3.40 5.56 -8.30
CA SER A 24 -4.29 4.41 -8.35
C SER A 24 -3.79 3.32 -7.41
N MET A 25 -4.71 2.50 -6.87
CA MET A 25 -4.36 1.34 -6.05
C MET A 25 -5.47 0.29 -6.12
N ASP A 26 -5.12 -0.86 -6.66
CA ASP A 26 -5.98 -2.02 -6.80
C ASP A 26 -5.48 -3.16 -5.92
N ILE A 27 -6.38 -3.75 -5.13
CA ILE A 27 -6.02 -4.91 -4.30
C ILE A 27 -5.96 -6.13 -5.20
N VAL A 28 -4.81 -6.79 -5.19
CA VAL A 28 -4.59 -8.08 -5.87
C VAL A 28 -4.95 -9.22 -4.92
N GLU A 29 -4.51 -9.11 -3.66
CA GLU A 29 -4.79 -10.11 -2.62
C GLU A 29 -4.82 -9.45 -1.23
N ASN A 30 -5.73 -9.90 -0.37
CA ASN A 30 -5.83 -9.43 1.01
C ASN A 30 -5.82 -10.61 1.97
N SER A 31 -4.73 -10.75 2.71
CA SER A 31 -4.59 -11.75 3.78
C SER A 31 -4.72 -11.17 5.18
N VAL A 32 -5.08 -9.88 5.31
CA VAL A 32 -5.14 -9.19 6.59
C VAL A 32 -6.37 -9.64 7.39
N GLN A 33 -6.13 -10.30 8.53
CA GLN A 33 -7.14 -10.73 9.48
C GLN A 33 -6.88 -10.09 10.84
N ASP A 34 -7.92 -9.51 11.44
CA ASP A 34 -7.84 -8.80 12.73
C ASP A 34 -6.68 -7.78 12.80
N GLY A 35 -6.38 -7.13 11.67
CA GLY A 35 -5.33 -6.12 11.55
C GLY A 35 -3.91 -6.68 11.40
N ASN A 36 -3.74 -7.97 11.15
CA ASN A 36 -2.45 -8.62 10.93
C ASN A 36 -2.44 -9.39 9.61
N GLY A 37 -1.35 -9.31 8.85
CA GLY A 37 -1.22 -10.02 7.57
C GLY A 37 -0.65 -9.12 6.48
N VAL A 38 -0.82 -9.49 5.22
CA VAL A 38 -0.28 -8.75 4.07
C VAL A 38 -1.39 -8.29 3.14
N LEU A 39 -1.34 -7.02 2.76
CA LEU A 39 -2.12 -6.45 1.67
C LEU A 39 -1.23 -6.33 0.43
N HIS A 40 -1.58 -7.07 -0.62
CA HIS A 40 -0.89 -7.06 -1.90
C HIS A 40 -1.68 -6.20 -2.88
N VAL A 41 -1.01 -5.20 -3.45
CA VAL A 41 -1.64 -4.24 -4.37
C VAL A 41 -0.79 -4.02 -5.61
N ASP A 42 -1.46 -3.67 -6.69
CA ASP A 42 -0.87 -2.97 -7.83
C ASP A 42 -1.25 -1.48 -7.73
N CYS A 43 -0.30 -0.59 -7.94
CA CYS A 43 -0.53 0.84 -7.79
C CYS A 43 0.32 1.67 -8.75
N THR A 44 -0.23 2.81 -9.17
CA THR A 44 0.52 3.91 -9.78
C THR A 44 0.77 4.98 -8.71
N VAL A 45 2.02 5.40 -8.56
CA VAL A 45 2.43 6.47 -7.63
C VAL A 45 3.15 7.59 -8.37
N SER A 46 3.02 8.81 -7.87
CA SER A 46 3.70 10.01 -8.39
C SER A 46 4.71 10.54 -7.38
N ILE A 47 5.94 10.81 -7.83
CA ILE A 47 6.96 11.51 -7.06
C ILE A 47 7.44 12.70 -7.89
N GLY A 48 7.24 13.93 -7.39
CA GLY A 48 7.62 15.14 -8.12
C GLY A 48 6.94 15.28 -9.49
N GLY A 49 5.74 14.71 -9.66
CA GLY A 49 4.99 14.71 -10.91
C GLY A 49 5.39 13.61 -11.90
N GLN A 50 6.33 12.73 -11.56
CA GLN A 50 6.67 11.55 -12.35
C GLN A 50 5.93 10.34 -11.82
N GLU A 51 5.11 9.73 -12.67
CA GLU A 51 4.33 8.54 -12.35
C GLU A 51 5.11 7.25 -12.64
N SER A 52 4.86 6.22 -11.85
CA SER A 52 5.45 4.89 -12.03
C SER A 52 4.55 3.80 -11.45
N ASP A 53 4.57 2.63 -12.08
CA ASP A 53 3.74 1.48 -11.71
C ASP A 53 4.53 0.46 -10.89
N TRP A 54 3.90 -0.03 -9.82
CA TRP A 54 4.51 -0.93 -8.87
C TRP A 54 3.53 -1.98 -8.38
N THR A 55 4.07 -3.16 -8.08
CA THR A 55 3.43 -4.13 -7.20
C THR A 55 4.03 -3.96 -5.80
N LYS A 56 3.18 -3.83 -4.77
CA LYS A 56 3.61 -3.59 -3.38
C LYS A 56 2.89 -4.55 -2.41
N TRP A 57 3.61 -4.97 -1.36
CA TRP A 57 3.10 -5.82 -0.28
C TRP A 57 3.25 -5.09 1.05
N PHE A 58 2.13 -4.64 1.61
CA PHE A 58 2.09 -3.96 2.91
C PHE A 58 1.86 -4.96 4.02
N THR A 59 2.82 -5.10 4.93
CA THR A 59 2.66 -5.94 6.12
C THR A 59 1.96 -5.13 7.21
N PHE A 60 0.81 -5.61 7.64
CA PHE A 60 0.03 -5.07 8.74
C PHE A 60 0.33 -5.82 10.03
N GLN A 61 0.48 -5.06 11.12
CA GLN A 61 0.48 -5.57 12.48
C GLN A 61 -0.35 -4.63 13.37
N SER A 62 -1.28 -5.19 14.13
CA SER A 62 -2.21 -4.44 14.99
C SER A 62 -2.90 -3.27 14.26
N GLY A 63 -3.28 -3.48 13.00
CA GLY A 63 -4.00 -2.50 12.17
C GLY A 63 -3.14 -1.37 11.57
N ASN A 64 -1.81 -1.47 11.65
CA ASN A 64 -0.89 -0.49 11.08
C ASN A 64 0.12 -1.17 10.15
N VAL A 65 0.53 -0.46 9.10
CA VAL A 65 1.62 -0.90 8.23
C VAL A 65 2.93 -0.80 9.01
N VAL A 66 3.67 -1.90 9.11
CA VAL A 66 4.96 -1.96 9.81
C VAL A 66 6.13 -2.17 8.85
N SER A 67 5.87 -2.72 7.66
CA SER A 67 6.85 -2.86 6.60
C SER A 67 6.16 -2.94 5.24
N MET A 68 6.96 -2.78 4.19
CA MET A 68 6.49 -2.87 2.82
C MET A 68 7.60 -3.41 1.91
N ASP A 69 7.25 -4.38 1.08
CA ASP A 69 8.08 -4.84 -0.05
C ASP A 69 7.50 -4.33 -1.37
N TRP A 70 8.33 -4.19 -2.40
CA TRP A 70 7.91 -3.67 -3.69
C TRP A 70 8.71 -4.24 -4.86
N ARG A 71 8.06 -4.24 -6.03
CA ARG A 71 8.66 -4.64 -7.31
C ARG A 71 8.13 -3.75 -8.42
N MET A 72 9.03 -3.27 -9.28
CA MET A 72 8.66 -2.50 -10.47
C MET A 72 7.92 -3.39 -11.46
N ARG A 73 6.85 -2.85 -12.05
CA ARG A 73 6.01 -3.55 -13.03
C ARG A 73 6.38 -3.15 -14.46
#